data_AF-A0A352S846-F1
#
_entry.id   AF-A0A352S846-F1
#
_cell.length_a   1.000
_cell.length_b   1.000
_cell.length_c   1.000
_cell.angle_alpha   90.00
_cell.angle_beta   90.00
_cell.angle_gamma   90.00
#
_symmetry.space_group_name_H-M   'P 1'
#
loop_
_entity.id
_entity.type
_entity.pdbx_description
1 polymer ?
#
loop_
_entity_poly.entity_id
_entity_poly.type
_entity_poly.pdbx_seq_one_letter_code
_entity_poly.pdbx_strand_id
1 'polypeptide(L)'
;RSERDPKAARAAYDAFQILITRYPDSKYTPDATLRMQYIVNSLAQHEVHAARYYYRRGAYLAAVNRAQQALKDYDGAPANEEALYIMVRSYDALGMKDLRDDAARVMERNYPNSDYIKYGQRRKDKSWWEVF
;
A
#
# COMPACT_ATOMS: atom_id res chain seq x y z
N ARG A 1 13.75 -14.14 5.95
CA ARG A 1 13.04 -13.04 6.62
C ARG A 1 11.74 -13.61 7.13
N SER A 2 11.51 -13.62 8.45
CA SER A 2 10.20 -13.95 9.01
C SER A 2 9.23 -12.90 8.48
N GLU A 3 8.34 -13.30 7.57
CA GLU A 3 7.11 -12.56 7.33
C GLU A 3 6.44 -12.45 8.69
N ARG A 4 6.49 -11.24 9.28
CA ARG A 4 5.85 -10.99 10.57
C ARG A 4 4.37 -11.30 10.37
N ASP A 5 3.86 -12.26 11.15
CA ASP A 5 2.48 -12.72 11.06
C ASP A 5 1.54 -11.49 11.08
N PRO A 6 0.72 -11.27 10.02
CA PRO A 6 -0.25 -10.19 9.99
C PRO A 6 -1.17 -10.16 11.21
N LYS A 7 -1.42 -11.32 11.84
CA LYS A 7 -2.20 -11.42 13.08
C LYS A 7 -1.53 -10.72 14.26
N ALA A 8 -0.22 -10.91 14.43
CA ALA A 8 0.53 -10.24 15.49
C ALA A 8 0.60 -8.73 15.27
N ALA A 9 0.73 -8.30 14.01
CA ALA A 9 0.71 -6.89 13.62
C ALA A 9 -0.64 -6.23 13.95
N ARG A 10 -1.77 -6.90 13.63
CA ARG A 10 -3.11 -6.42 13.99
C ARG A 10 -3.31 -6.32 15.50
N ALA A 11 -2.92 -7.36 16.24
CA ALA A 11 -3.02 -7.33 17.70
C ALA A 11 -2.22 -6.18 18.33
N ALA A 12 -1.03 -5.89 17.79
CA ALA A 12 -0.24 -4.74 18.22
C ALA A 12 -0.92 -3.41 17.88
N TYR A 13 -1.51 -3.28 16.68
CA TYR A 13 -2.29 -2.11 16.29
C TYR A 13 -3.45 -1.86 17.26
N ASP A 14 -4.23 -2.89 17.58
CA ASP A 14 -5.37 -2.79 18.49
C ASP A 14 -4.93 -2.34 19.89
N ALA A 15 -3.81 -2.86 20.39
CA ALA A 15 -3.25 -2.48 21.68
C ALA A 15 -2.82 -0.99 21.71
N PHE A 16 -2.14 -0.51 20.67
CA PHE A 16 -1.78 0.90 20.57
C PHE A 16 -3.01 1.80 20.39
N GLN A 17 -4.02 1.36 19.64
CA GLN A 17 -5.27 2.10 19.47
C GLN A 17 -5.97 2.32 20.81
N ILE A 18 -6.00 1.30 21.68
CA ILE A 18 -6.55 1.43 23.04
C ILE A 18 -5.78 2.48 23.86
N LEU A 19 -4.43 2.46 23.79
CA LEU A 19 -3.60 3.43 24.51
C LEU A 19 -3.89 4.86 24.07
N ILE A 20 -3.89 5.12 22.76
CA ILE A 20 -4.12 6.47 22.22
C ILE A 20 -5.54 6.96 22.52
N THR A 21 -6.54 6.07 22.40
CA THR A 21 -7.95 6.44 22.60
C THR A 21 -8.27 6.71 24.07
N ARG A 22 -7.75 5.89 24.98
CA ARG A 22 -8.04 6.01 26.42
C ARG A 22 -7.14 6.99 27.15
N TYR A 23 -5.91 7.19 26.67
CA TYR A 23 -4.89 8.00 27.34
C TYR A 23 -4.20 8.95 26.35
N PRO A 24 -4.94 9.87 25.70
CA PRO A 24 -4.37 10.75 24.67
C PRO A 24 -3.18 11.57 25.17
N ASP A 25 -3.20 12.04 26.42
CA ASP A 25 -2.12 12.85 27.02
C ASP A 25 -0.96 12.03 27.61
N SER A 26 -0.96 10.70 27.41
CA SER A 26 0.13 9.84 27.86
C SER A 26 1.44 10.20 27.17
N LYS A 27 2.54 10.18 27.93
CA LYS A 27 3.90 10.34 27.37
C LYS A 27 4.25 9.30 26.29
N TYR A 28 3.50 8.19 26.22
CA TYR A 28 3.69 7.13 25.25
C TYR A 28 2.85 7.30 23.97
N THR A 29 1.86 8.20 23.96
CA THR A 29 0.97 8.42 22.80
C THR A 29 1.71 8.77 21.51
N PRO A 30 2.72 9.67 21.52
CA PRO A 30 3.46 9.99 20.29
C PRO A 30 4.17 8.77 19.69
N ASP A 31 4.85 7.95 20.50
CA ASP A 31 5.54 6.74 20.03
C ASP A 31 4.54 5.67 19.57
N ALA A 32 3.43 5.47 20.29
CA ALA A 32 2.37 4.55 19.91
C ALA A 32 1.77 4.91 18.55
N THR A 33 1.56 6.21 18.28
CA THR A 33 1.05 6.71 17.00
C THR A 33 2.00 6.35 15.85
N LEU A 34 3.30 6.58 16.02
CA LEU A 34 4.32 6.23 15.02
C LEU A 34 4.38 4.72 14.76
N ARG A 35 4.24 3.90 15.81
CA ARG A 35 4.21 2.44 15.68
C ARG A 35 2.96 1.95 14.96
N MET A 36 1.80 2.54 15.23
CA MET A 36 0.57 2.24 14.49
C MET A 36 0.73 2.57 13.01
N GLN A 37 1.27 3.75 12.70
CA GLN A 37 1.52 4.15 11.31
C GLN A 37 2.49 3.18 10.61
N TYR A 38 3.56 2.76 11.30
CA TYR A 38 4.48 1.75 10.77
C TYR A 38 3.79 0.41 10.50
N ILE A 39 2.93 -0.06 11.41
CA ILE A 39 2.18 -1.30 11.24
C ILE A 39 1.24 -1.22 10.03
N VAL A 40 0.46 -0.15 9.92
CA VAL A 40 -0.44 0.09 8.78
C VAL A 40 0.34 0.10 7.47
N ASN A 41 1.45 0.83 7.42
CA ASN A 41 2.31 0.88 6.23
C ASN A 41 2.88 -0.50 5.86
N SER A 42 3.28 -1.30 6.85
CA SER A 42 3.80 -2.65 6.63
C SER A 42 2.73 -3.61 6.13
N LEU A 43 1.50 -3.52 6.64
CA LEU A 43 0.37 -4.34 6.20
C LEU A 43 -0.07 -3.98 4.79
N ALA A 44 -0.15 -2.67 4.47
CA ALA A 44 -0.41 -2.21 3.11
C ALA A 44 0.65 -2.72 2.12
N GLN A 45 1.93 -2.62 2.48
CA GLN A 45 3.03 -3.15 1.66
C GLN A 45 2.93 -4.66 1.42
N HIS A 46 2.47 -5.42 2.41
CA HIS A 46 2.25 -6.86 2.27
C HIS A 46 1.17 -7.17 1.21
N GLU A 47 0.01 -6.51 1.28
CA GLU A 47 -1.05 -6.70 0.29
C GLU A 47 -0.62 -6.26 -1.11
N VAL A 48 0.09 -5.13 -1.23
CA VAL A 48 0.62 -4.66 -2.52
C VAL A 48 1.70 -5.59 -3.07
N HIS A 49 2.53 -6.18 -2.21
CA HIS A 49 3.48 -7.22 -2.63
C HIS A 49 2.77 -8.44 -3.20
N ALA A 50 1.70 -8.90 -2.56
CA ALA A 50 0.87 -9.98 -3.07
C ALA A 50 0.18 -9.59 -4.39
N ALA A 51 -0.35 -8.36 -4.50
CA ALA A 51 -0.94 -7.85 -5.73
C ALA A 51 0.06 -7.88 -6.90
N ARG A 52 1.28 -7.38 -6.66
CA ARG A 52 2.38 -7.40 -7.65
C ARG A 52 2.76 -8.82 -8.04
N TYR A 53 2.81 -9.73 -7.08
CA TYR A 53 3.11 -11.13 -7.33
C TYR A 53 2.07 -11.77 -8.26
N TYR A 54 0.77 -11.58 -7.99
CA TYR A 54 -0.30 -12.10 -8.84
C TYR A 54 -0.31 -11.44 -10.23
N TYR A 55 -0.12 -10.13 -10.31
CA TYR A 55 -0.04 -9.40 -11.58
C TYR A 55 1.05 -9.97 -12.49
N ARG A 56 2.26 -10.18 -11.95
CA ARG A 56 3.38 -10.76 -12.72
C ARG A 56 3.12 -12.19 -13.22
N ARG A 57 2.19 -12.91 -12.60
CA ARG A 57 1.77 -14.25 -13.02
C ARG A 57 0.53 -14.26 -13.93
N GLY A 58 0.03 -13.09 -14.35
CA GLY A 58 -1.18 -12.97 -15.16
C GLY A 58 -2.47 -13.23 -14.40
N ALA A 59 -2.43 -13.37 -13.07
CA ALA A 59 -3.61 -13.56 -12.24
C ALA A 59 -4.24 -12.20 -11.90
N TYR A 60 -4.73 -11.49 -12.92
CA TYR A 60 -5.14 -10.09 -12.80
C TYR A 60 -6.30 -9.86 -11.83
N LEU A 61 -7.29 -10.76 -11.78
CA LEU A 61 -8.39 -10.66 -10.81
C LEU A 61 -7.89 -10.76 -9.36
N ALA A 62 -6.95 -11.68 -9.09
CA ALA A 62 -6.35 -11.80 -7.76
C ALA A 62 -5.49 -10.57 -7.42
N ALA A 63 -4.80 -10.01 -8.41
CA ALA A 63 -4.05 -8.78 -8.24
C ALA A 63 -4.96 -7.59 -7.88
N VAL A 64 -6.09 -7.43 -8.58
CA VAL A 64 -7.12 -6.43 -8.26
C VAL A 64 -7.63 -6.60 -6.84
N ASN A 65 -8.02 -7.82 -6.45
CA ASN A 65 -8.56 -8.07 -5.10
C ASN A 65 -7.56 -7.66 -4.00
N ARG A 66 -6.27 -7.97 -4.19
CA ARG A 66 -5.21 -7.59 -3.26
C ARG A 66 -4.95 -6.08 -3.24
N ALA A 67 -4.94 -5.43 -4.40
CA ALA A 67 -4.81 -3.98 -4.49
C ALA A 67 -6.00 -3.26 -3.83
N GLN A 68 -7.23 -3.71 -4.07
CA GLN A 68 -8.44 -3.17 -3.45
C GLN A 68 -8.42 -3.34 -1.93
N GLN A 69 -7.97 -4.50 -1.43
CA GLN A 69 -7.80 -4.72 0.00
C GLN A 69 -6.81 -3.72 0.61
N ALA A 70 -5.67 -3.47 -0.04
CA ALA A 70 -4.72 -2.46 0.42
C ALA A 70 -5.35 -1.07 0.51
N LEU A 71 -6.08 -0.66 -0.53
CA LEU A 71 -6.73 0.66 -0.60
C LEU A 71 -7.87 0.84 0.40
N LYS A 72 -8.63 -0.22 0.67
CA LYS A 72 -9.78 -0.18 1.59
C LYS A 72 -9.34 -0.21 3.05
N ASP A 73 -8.40 -1.08 3.38
CA ASP A 73 -8.07 -1.37 4.78
C ASP A 73 -6.97 -0.43 5.32
N TYR A 74 -6.15 0.18 4.45
CA TYR A 74 -4.98 0.97 4.84
C TYR A 74 -4.92 2.30 4.10
N ASP A 75 -5.92 3.17 4.33
CA ASP A 75 -5.95 4.50 3.72
C ASP A 75 -4.73 5.36 4.05
N GLY A 76 -4.30 6.19 3.11
CA GLY A 76 -3.12 7.06 3.24
C GLY A 76 -1.77 6.35 3.28
N ALA A 77 -1.72 5.02 3.23
CA ALA A 77 -0.44 4.29 3.21
C ALA A 77 0.35 4.58 1.92
N PRO A 78 1.69 4.79 1.97
CA PRO A 78 2.48 5.07 0.78
C PRO A 78 2.43 3.97 -0.30
N ALA A 79 2.10 2.73 0.10
CA ALA A 79 1.96 1.62 -0.83
C ALA A 79 0.73 1.75 -1.76
N ASN A 80 -0.25 2.60 -1.40
CA ASN A 80 -1.51 2.75 -2.14
C ASN A 80 -1.31 3.31 -3.55
N GLU A 81 -0.26 4.12 -3.76
CA GLU A 81 0.13 4.60 -5.09
C GLU A 81 0.37 3.43 -6.05
N GLU A 82 1.16 2.44 -5.62
CA GLU A 82 1.43 1.25 -6.42
C GLU A 82 0.20 0.33 -6.53
N ALA A 83 -0.60 0.24 -5.47
CA ALA A 83 -1.84 -0.54 -5.49
C ALA A 83 -2.76 -0.05 -6.61
N LEU A 84 -2.97 1.28 -6.71
CA LEU A 84 -3.77 1.89 -7.78
C LEU A 84 -3.16 1.60 -9.16
N TYR A 85 -1.84 1.74 -9.31
CA TYR A 85 -1.18 1.40 -10.58
C TYR A 85 -1.42 -0.05 -10.99
N ILE A 86 -1.21 -1.02 -10.09
CA ILE A 86 -1.46 -2.43 -10.36
C ILE A 86 -2.94 -2.68 -10.69
N MET A 87 -3.86 -1.98 -10.03
CA MET A 87 -5.29 -2.08 -10.28
C MET A 87 -5.64 -1.59 -11.70
N VAL A 88 -5.13 -0.42 -12.12
CA VAL A 88 -5.28 0.10 -13.49
C VAL A 88 -4.78 -0.92 -14.51
N ARG A 89 -3.54 -1.40 -14.34
CA ARG A 89 -2.92 -2.36 -15.27
C ARG A 89 -3.67 -3.69 -15.32
N SER A 90 -4.14 -4.17 -14.19
CA SER A 90 -4.90 -5.42 -14.10
C SER A 90 -6.28 -5.30 -14.76
N TYR A 91 -7.00 -4.19 -14.57
CA TYR A 91 -8.27 -3.96 -15.25
C TYR A 91 -8.12 -3.82 -16.76
N ASP A 92 -7.07 -3.14 -17.21
CA ASP A 92 -6.73 -3.05 -18.63
C ASP A 92 -6.48 -4.44 -19.24
N ALA A 93 -5.70 -5.28 -18.57
CA ALA A 93 -5.43 -6.65 -18.99
C ALA A 93 -6.67 -7.56 -18.99
N LEU A 94 -7.67 -7.25 -18.16
CA LEU A 94 -8.97 -7.93 -18.13
C LEU A 94 -9.98 -7.36 -19.14
N GLY A 95 -9.65 -6.27 -19.84
CA GLY A 95 -10.57 -5.58 -20.76
C GLY A 95 -11.67 -4.76 -20.08
N MET A 96 -11.56 -4.52 -18.77
CA MET A 96 -12.54 -3.79 -17.96
C MET A 96 -12.29 -2.28 -18.04
N LYS A 97 -12.63 -1.67 -19.18
CA LYS A 97 -12.28 -0.27 -19.51
C LYS A 97 -12.83 0.75 -18.53
N ASP A 98 -14.10 0.64 -18.13
CA ASP A 98 -14.71 1.61 -17.22
C ASP A 98 -14.01 1.61 -15.86
N LEU A 99 -13.77 0.42 -15.29
CA LEU A 99 -13.05 0.27 -14.01
C LEU A 99 -11.59 0.71 -14.11
N ARG A 100 -10.94 0.46 -15.24
CA ARG A 100 -9.58 0.96 -15.51
C ARG A 100 -9.56 2.49 -15.49
N ASP A 101 -10.49 3.12 -16.20
CA ASP A 101 -10.53 4.58 -16.34
C ASP A 101 -10.91 5.25 -15.00
N ASP A 102 -11.79 4.63 -14.22
CA ASP A 102 -12.11 5.07 -12.86
C ASP A 102 -10.88 5.01 -11.95
N ALA A 103 -10.18 3.87 -11.96
CA ALA A 103 -8.95 3.70 -11.18
C ALA A 103 -7.84 4.68 -11.61
N ALA A 104 -7.73 4.94 -12.92
CA ALA A 104 -6.76 5.88 -13.46
C ALA A 104 -7.08 7.32 -13.01
N ARG A 105 -8.34 7.75 -13.05
CA ARG A 105 -8.74 9.08 -12.56
C ARG A 105 -8.44 9.26 -11.07
N VAL A 106 -8.68 8.23 -10.26
CA VAL A 106 -8.33 8.26 -8.82
C VAL A 106 -6.81 8.38 -8.64
N MET A 107 -6.03 7.61 -9.41
CA MET A 107 -4.58 7.65 -9.37
C MET A 107 -4.03 9.02 -9.78
N GLU A 108 -4.50 9.60 -10.88
CA GLU A 108 -4.07 10.91 -11.37
C GLU A 108 -4.44 12.03 -10.39
N ARG A 109 -5.62 11.97 -9.78
CA ARG A 109 -6.06 12.96 -8.80
C ARG A 109 -5.22 12.92 -7.52
N ASN A 110 -4.91 11.73 -7.02
CA ASN A 110 -4.20 11.56 -5.74
C ASN A 110 -2.68 11.58 -5.89
N TYR A 111 -2.15 11.16 -7.05
CA TYR A 111 -0.73 11.00 -7.33
C TYR A 111 -0.33 11.57 -8.71
N PRO A 112 -0.58 12.86 -8.99
CA PRO A 112 -0.33 13.46 -10.31
C PRO A 112 1.13 13.41 -10.77
N ASN A 113 2.07 13.30 -9.82
CA ASN A 113 3.50 13.24 -10.08
C ASN A 113 4.08 11.82 -10.01
N SER A 114 3.24 10.79 -9.97
CA SER A 114 3.64 9.40 -9.77
C SER A 114 4.67 8.92 -10.80
N ASP A 115 5.73 8.30 -10.29
CA ASP A 115 6.70 7.59 -11.13
C ASP A 115 6.06 6.38 -11.84
N TYR A 116 5.03 5.79 -11.25
CA TYR A 116 4.30 4.69 -11.88
C TYR A 116 3.53 5.15 -13.11
N ILE A 117 2.96 6.36 -13.11
CA ILE A 117 2.33 6.95 -14.30
C ILE A 117 3.38 7.21 -15.39
N LYS A 118 4.53 7.78 -15.01
CA LYS A 118 5.56 8.21 -15.97
C LYS A 118 6.38 7.06 -16.55
N TYR A 119 6.72 6.07 -15.72
CA TYR A 119 7.71 5.03 -16.04
C TYR A 119 7.18 3.60 -15.87
N GLY A 120 5.98 3.43 -15.33
CA GLY A 120 5.39 2.11 -15.06
C GLY A 120 5.99 1.36 -13.85
N GLN A 121 6.93 1.99 -13.15
CA GLN A 121 7.59 1.47 -11.96
C GLN A 121 8.12 2.62 -11.10
N ARG A 122 8.26 2.41 -9.80
CA ARG A 122 8.93 3.36 -8.92
C ARG A 122 10.39 3.51 -9.31
N ARG A 123 10.88 4.75 -9.43
CA ARG A 123 12.30 5.01 -9.65
C ARG A 123 13.07 4.46 -8.45
N LYS A 124 14.05 3.59 -8.69
CA LYS A 124 15.01 3.22 -7.64
C LYS A 124 15.81 4.48 -7.29
N ASP A 125 15.82 4.84 -6.02
CA ASP A 125 16.77 5.84 -5.52
C ASP A 125 18.18 5.39 -5.91
N LYS A 126 18.99 6.34 -6.41
CA LYS A 126 20.39 6.08 -6.75
C LYS A 126 21.04 5.39 -5.58
N SER A 127 21.66 4.25 -5.84
CA SER A 127 22.26 3.52 -4.76
C SER A 127 23.45 4.30 -4.22
N TRP A 128 23.69 4.21 -2.92
CA TRP A 128 24.71 4.99 -2.22
C TRP A 128 26.13 4.83 -2.79
N TRP A 129 26.39 3.80 -3.58
CA TRP A 129 27.66 3.57 -4.29
C TRP A 129 27.76 4.24 -5.67
N GLU A 130 26.68 4.78 -6.23
CA GLU A 130 26.68 5.46 -7.55
C GLU A 130 26.97 6.97 -7.45
N VAL A 131 27.18 7.46 -6.22
CA VAL A 131 27.44 8.86 -5.88
C VAL A 131 28.88 9.10 -5.37
N PHE A 132 29.73 8.08 -5.45
CA PHE A 132 31.17 8.10 -5.20
C PHE A 132 31.91 7.47 -6.38
#